data_AF-A0A4Y7TY29-F1
#
_entry.id   AF-A0A4Y7TY29-F1
#
_cell.length_a   1.000
_cell.length_b   1.000
_cell.length_c   1.000
_cell.angle_alpha   90.00
_cell.angle_beta   90.00
_cell.angle_gamma   90.00
#
_symmetry.space_group_name_H-M   'P 1'
#
loop_
_entity.id
_entity.type
_entity.pdbx_description
1 polymer ?
#
loop_
_entity_poly.entity_id
_entity_poly.type
_entity_poly.pdbx_seq_one_letter_code
_entity_poly.pdbx_strand_id
1 'polypeptide(L)'
;MDLPLEVIQRVLIHCCPREVAEFSKTCRAANDLIHSPCDQYLWRHLYLAHPFDHPESVESDRIAAGVVAEAAVGGAEGVDYRRRLMDLVKAERAAAKDGYAAREGREALQALTRLLENLPVWPTSGDANHLHQPSYNARWLEDNLKEESGLLSSDSSNPITNTQEPYNKLEGAKARLRLCLFSSYKHNDEPGYFLTDEEESFFTHKRNRSRCFVYDLRNYSEKNRWGPFTTDNCVNWIHVEHLMNVVWMNLCDSPLLRMPRPKIGTESFRPHSSGGAHSPEDWAGVEGFWSRYVCFMDYRDLFSFNYQHEGGPTDPSFFEDRSFREATRLLEVKLELTDPSILDGLSFRPPKAS
;
A
#
# COMPACT_ATOMS: atom_id res chain seq x y z
N MET A 1 -39.06 -18.27 -17.37
CA MET A 1 -39.04 -17.04 -16.56
C MET A 1 -40.05 -16.15 -17.20
N ASP A 2 -41.16 -15.88 -16.50
CA ASP A 2 -42.36 -15.31 -17.11
C ASP A 2 -42.52 -13.80 -16.84
N LEU A 3 -41.57 -13.23 -16.09
CA LEU A 3 -41.46 -11.80 -15.82
C LEU A 3 -40.61 -11.10 -16.88
N PRO A 4 -40.93 -9.85 -17.26
CA PRO A 4 -40.05 -9.02 -18.09
C PRO A 4 -38.66 -8.84 -17.45
N LEU A 5 -37.64 -8.72 -18.30
CA LEU A 5 -36.23 -8.65 -17.89
C LEU A 5 -35.96 -7.48 -16.94
N GLU A 6 -36.58 -6.34 -17.23
CA GLU A 6 -36.44 -5.09 -16.49
C GLU A 6 -36.98 -5.23 -15.07
N VAL A 7 -38.07 -5.99 -14.89
CA VAL A 7 -38.66 -6.25 -13.58
C VAL A 7 -37.73 -7.14 -12.76
N ILE A 8 -37.16 -8.19 -13.37
CA ILE A 8 -36.22 -9.08 -12.70
C ILE A 8 -34.97 -8.30 -12.28
N GLN A 9 -34.38 -7.50 -13.17
CA GLN A 9 -33.22 -6.67 -12.84
C GLN A 9 -33.54 -5.69 -11.70
N ARG A 10 -34.73 -5.06 -11.70
CA ARG A 10 -35.13 -4.15 -10.63
C ARG A 10 -35.28 -4.82 -9.28
N VAL A 11 -35.75 -6.07 -9.24
CA VAL A 11 -35.77 -6.88 -8.02
C VAL A 11 -34.34 -7.20 -7.57
N LEU A 12 -33.47 -7.63 -8.49
CA LEU A 12 -32.10 -8.03 -8.19
C LEU A 12 -31.22 -6.86 -7.69
N ILE A 13 -31.52 -5.61 -8.06
CA ILE A 13 -30.82 -4.42 -7.54
C ILE A 13 -30.95 -4.30 -6.00
N HIS A 14 -32.01 -4.85 -5.42
CA HIS A 14 -32.22 -4.84 -3.97
C HIS A 14 -31.59 -6.04 -3.24
N CYS A 15 -30.98 -6.97 -3.97
CA CYS A 15 -30.27 -8.13 -3.41
C CYS A 15 -28.78 -7.83 -3.23
N CYS A 16 -28.11 -8.53 -2.32
CA CYS A 16 -26.65 -8.42 -2.24
C CYS A 16 -25.99 -9.14 -3.44
N PRO A 17 -24.78 -8.74 -3.88
CA PRO A 17 -24.12 -9.36 -5.04
C PRO A 17 -23.90 -10.87 -4.90
N ARG A 18 -23.80 -11.37 -3.66
CA ARG A 18 -23.69 -12.80 -3.36
C ARG A 18 -24.98 -13.53 -3.72
N GLU A 19 -26.14 -13.02 -3.33
CA GLU A 19 -27.45 -13.58 -3.69
C GLU A 19 -27.68 -13.54 -5.19
N VAL A 20 -27.27 -12.45 -5.86
CA VAL A 20 -27.33 -12.34 -7.32
C VAL A 20 -26.46 -13.44 -7.96
N ALA A 21 -25.24 -13.66 -7.47
CA ALA A 21 -24.37 -14.73 -7.95
C ALA A 21 -24.91 -16.15 -7.66
N GLU A 22 -25.67 -16.36 -6.58
CA GLU A 22 -26.37 -17.63 -6.34
C GLU A 22 -27.60 -17.80 -7.24
N PHE A 23 -28.35 -16.72 -7.49
CA PHE A 23 -29.50 -16.72 -8.40
C PHE A 23 -29.08 -17.14 -9.82
N SER A 24 -27.89 -16.73 -10.28
CA SER A 24 -27.37 -17.12 -11.61
C SER A 24 -27.15 -18.63 -11.77
N LYS A 25 -27.11 -19.40 -10.68
CA LYS A 25 -26.95 -20.86 -10.70
C LYS A 25 -28.27 -21.62 -10.77
N THR A 26 -29.41 -20.94 -10.61
CA THR A 26 -30.72 -21.59 -10.52
C THR A 26 -31.22 -22.14 -11.87
N CYS A 27 -30.97 -21.41 -12.97
CA CYS A 27 -31.30 -21.86 -14.31
C CYS A 27 -30.44 -21.14 -15.37
N ARG A 28 -30.41 -21.68 -16.60
CA ARG A 28 -29.63 -21.08 -17.72
C ARG A 28 -30.08 -19.65 -18.04
N ALA A 29 -31.38 -19.39 -18.03
CA ALA A 29 -31.91 -18.05 -18.28
C ALA A 29 -31.44 -17.02 -17.22
N ALA A 30 -31.34 -17.42 -15.95
CA ALA A 30 -30.80 -16.57 -14.88
C ALA A 30 -29.28 -16.37 -15.04
N ASN A 31 -28.58 -17.42 -15.47
CA ASN A 31 -27.17 -17.36 -15.80
C ASN A 31 -26.89 -16.36 -16.92
N ASP A 32 -27.61 -16.48 -18.04
CA ASP A 32 -27.45 -15.63 -19.22
C ASP A 32 -27.79 -14.16 -18.90
N LEU A 33 -28.85 -13.92 -18.12
CA LEU A 33 -29.22 -12.58 -17.64
C LEU A 33 -28.10 -11.92 -16.82
N ILE A 34 -27.44 -12.67 -15.95
CA ILE A 34 -26.45 -12.11 -15.01
C ILE A 34 -25.05 -12.05 -15.64
N HIS A 35 -24.70 -13.04 -16.45
CA HIS A 35 -23.34 -13.23 -16.96
C HIS A 35 -23.13 -12.83 -18.42
N SER A 36 -24.20 -12.73 -19.20
CA SER A 36 -24.15 -12.33 -20.61
C SER A 36 -25.19 -11.23 -20.94
N PRO A 37 -25.38 -10.19 -20.11
CA PRO A 37 -26.31 -9.13 -20.45
C PRO A 37 -25.79 -8.27 -21.61
N CYS A 38 -26.70 -7.69 -22.39
CA CYS A 38 -26.35 -6.73 -23.45
C CYS A 38 -25.84 -5.39 -22.89
N ASP A 39 -26.10 -5.10 -21.61
CA ASP A 39 -25.69 -3.90 -20.90
C ASP A 39 -25.12 -4.24 -19.51
N GLN A 40 -24.57 -3.25 -18.81
CA GLN A 40 -24.11 -3.40 -17.42
C GLN A 40 -25.08 -2.78 -16.41
N TYR A 41 -26.35 -2.59 -16.75
CA TYR A 41 -27.32 -1.84 -15.93
C TYR A 41 -27.41 -2.40 -14.51
N LEU A 42 -27.65 -3.71 -14.38
CA LEU A 42 -27.76 -4.39 -13.08
C LEU A 42 -26.48 -4.23 -12.24
N TRP A 43 -25.32 -4.51 -12.84
CA TRP A 43 -24.04 -4.49 -12.13
C TRP A 43 -23.58 -3.08 -11.75
N ARG A 44 -23.88 -2.09 -12.58
CA ARG A 44 -23.66 -0.67 -12.25
C ARG A 44 -24.49 -0.26 -11.04
N HIS A 45 -25.78 -0.57 -11.02
CA HIS A 45 -26.65 -0.23 -9.89
C HIS A 45 -26.25 -0.97 -8.61
N LEU A 46 -25.87 -2.24 -8.70
CA LEU A 46 -25.33 -2.98 -7.56
C LEU A 46 -24.05 -2.34 -7.03
N TYR A 47 -23.08 -2.01 -7.91
CA TYR A 47 -21.83 -1.37 -7.50
C TYR A 47 -22.08 -0.03 -6.79
N LEU A 48 -22.95 0.81 -7.36
CA LEU A 48 -23.28 2.14 -6.80
C LEU A 48 -24.14 2.08 -5.52
N ALA A 49 -24.81 0.95 -5.26
CA ALA A 49 -25.49 0.72 -3.99
C ALA A 49 -24.52 0.34 -2.85
N HIS A 50 -23.31 -0.11 -3.19
CA HIS A 50 -22.23 -0.33 -2.23
C HIS A 50 -21.48 0.97 -1.93
N PRO A 51 -20.86 1.10 -0.73
CA PRO A 51 -20.07 2.27 -0.35
C PRO A 51 -18.71 2.22 -1.06
N PHE A 52 -18.71 2.43 -2.37
CA PHE A 52 -17.52 2.58 -3.21
C PHE A 52 -17.57 3.92 -3.94
N ASP A 53 -16.40 4.45 -4.27
CA ASP A 53 -16.32 5.67 -5.07
C ASP A 53 -16.82 5.41 -6.50
N HIS A 54 -17.51 6.39 -7.11
CA HIS A 54 -18.05 6.23 -8.46
C HIS A 54 -16.90 6.11 -9.48
N PRO A 55 -16.70 4.96 -10.15
CA PRO A 55 -15.49 4.70 -10.93
C PRO A 55 -15.25 5.69 -12.06
N GLU A 56 -16.31 6.09 -12.78
CA GLU A 56 -16.22 7.05 -13.88
C GLU A 56 -15.87 8.46 -13.38
N SER A 57 -16.30 8.82 -12.17
CA SER A 57 -15.99 10.12 -11.58
C SER A 57 -14.54 10.15 -11.12
N VAL A 58 -14.11 9.10 -10.42
CA VAL A 58 -12.70 8.92 -10.01
C VAL A 58 -11.77 8.98 -11.22
N GLU A 59 -12.11 8.27 -12.31
CA GLU A 59 -11.32 8.27 -13.54
C GLU A 59 -11.27 9.67 -14.16
N SER A 60 -12.41 10.35 -14.27
CA SER A 60 -12.50 11.72 -14.80
C SER A 60 -11.64 12.70 -13.99
N ASP A 61 -11.72 12.63 -12.66
CA ASP A 61 -10.97 13.50 -11.75
C ASP A 61 -9.46 13.24 -11.86
N ARG A 62 -9.05 11.97 -11.98
CA ARG A 62 -7.64 11.58 -12.17
C ARG A 62 -7.09 12.07 -13.51
N ILE A 63 -7.85 11.94 -14.59
CA ILE A 63 -7.48 12.46 -15.91
C ILE A 63 -7.34 13.98 -15.85
N ALA A 64 -8.29 14.69 -15.23
CA ALA A 64 -8.23 16.14 -15.07
C ALA A 64 -7.01 16.59 -14.24
N ALA A 65 -6.59 15.78 -13.27
CA ALA A 65 -5.42 16.01 -12.44
C ALA A 65 -4.08 15.53 -13.05
N GLY A 66 -4.08 14.97 -14.26
CA GLY A 66 -2.86 14.46 -14.91
C GLY A 66 -2.29 13.19 -14.25
N VAL A 67 -3.08 12.48 -13.45
CA VAL A 67 -2.70 11.22 -12.81
C VAL A 67 -3.03 10.07 -13.77
N VAL A 68 -2.12 9.09 -13.90
CA VAL A 68 -2.35 7.91 -14.74
C VAL A 68 -3.65 7.22 -14.33
N ALA A 69 -4.56 7.14 -15.28
CA ALA A 69 -5.91 6.62 -15.13
C ALA A 69 -5.98 5.19 -15.70
N GLU A 70 -6.82 4.32 -15.14
CA GLU A 70 -6.81 2.89 -15.46
C GLU A 70 -7.14 2.63 -16.95
N ALA A 71 -7.94 3.50 -17.57
CA ALA A 71 -8.30 3.43 -18.98
C ALA A 71 -7.16 3.82 -19.94
N ALA A 72 -6.10 4.46 -19.46
CA ALA A 72 -4.93 4.78 -20.27
C ALA A 72 -4.11 3.53 -20.65
N VAL A 73 -4.29 2.41 -19.93
CA VAL A 73 -3.55 1.15 -20.13
C VAL A 73 -4.38 0.11 -20.90
N GLY A 74 -5.71 0.18 -20.86
CA GLY A 74 -6.62 -0.70 -21.59
C GLY A 74 -7.63 0.14 -22.37
N GLY A 75 -7.34 0.42 -23.63
CA GLY A 75 -8.07 1.40 -24.42
C GLY A 75 -9.59 1.22 -24.46
N ALA A 76 -10.31 2.35 -24.51
CA ALA A 76 -11.70 2.57 -24.93
C ALA A 76 -12.85 1.68 -24.38
N GLU A 77 -12.59 0.57 -23.69
CA GLU A 77 -13.64 -0.23 -23.06
C GLU A 77 -14.05 0.41 -21.73
N GLY A 78 -15.34 0.74 -21.60
CA GLY A 78 -15.90 1.32 -20.39
C GLY A 78 -15.73 0.43 -19.15
N VAL A 79 -16.01 0.99 -17.98
CA VAL A 79 -15.85 0.31 -16.68
C VAL A 79 -16.61 -1.03 -16.64
N ASP A 80 -15.89 -2.14 -16.37
CA ASP A 80 -16.50 -3.45 -16.08
C ASP A 80 -16.92 -3.53 -14.61
N TYR A 81 -18.13 -3.05 -14.32
CA TYR A 81 -18.73 -3.02 -12.98
C TYR A 81 -18.89 -4.42 -12.39
N ARG A 82 -19.23 -5.42 -13.23
CA ARG A 82 -19.39 -6.80 -12.79
C ARG A 82 -18.08 -7.36 -12.25
N ARG A 83 -17.02 -7.28 -13.05
CA ARG A 83 -15.71 -7.81 -12.67
C ARG A 83 -15.21 -7.11 -11.42
N ARG A 84 -15.26 -5.77 -11.38
CA ARG A 84 -14.83 -4.99 -10.21
C ARG A 84 -15.58 -5.40 -8.94
N LEU A 85 -16.91 -5.45 -8.99
CA LEU A 85 -17.70 -5.79 -7.80
C LEU A 85 -17.45 -7.24 -7.34
N MET A 86 -17.42 -8.19 -8.27
CA MET A 86 -17.21 -9.60 -7.95
C MET A 86 -15.80 -9.86 -7.40
N ASP A 87 -14.79 -9.19 -7.94
CA ASP A 87 -13.41 -9.29 -7.44
C ASP A 87 -13.31 -8.73 -6.02
N LEU A 88 -13.98 -7.61 -5.71
CA LEU A 88 -14.01 -7.04 -4.36
C LEU A 88 -14.78 -7.91 -3.37
N VAL A 89 -15.94 -8.46 -3.74
CA VAL A 89 -16.71 -9.36 -2.88
C VAL A 89 -15.95 -10.65 -2.59
N LYS A 90 -15.19 -11.17 -3.56
CA LYS A 90 -14.27 -12.30 -3.33
C LYS A 90 -13.12 -11.92 -2.41
N ALA A 91 -12.55 -10.73 -2.60
CA ALA A 91 -11.46 -10.24 -1.75
C ALA A 91 -11.90 -10.05 -0.29
N GLU A 92 -13.07 -9.46 -0.07
CA GLU A 92 -13.72 -9.33 1.24
C GLU A 92 -13.85 -10.70 1.93
N ARG A 93 -14.36 -11.70 1.19
CA ARG A 93 -14.51 -13.06 1.71
C ARG A 93 -13.16 -13.72 2.02
N ALA A 94 -12.14 -13.47 1.22
CA ALA A 94 -10.80 -13.98 1.45
C ALA A 94 -10.13 -13.31 2.66
N ALA A 95 -10.39 -12.02 2.89
CA ALA A 95 -9.91 -11.29 4.06
C ALA A 95 -10.60 -11.74 5.36
N ALA A 96 -11.88 -12.10 5.30
CA ALA A 96 -12.67 -12.53 6.46
C ALA A 96 -12.43 -13.98 6.90
N LYS A 97 -11.70 -14.79 6.11
CA LYS A 97 -11.45 -16.21 6.40
C LYS A 97 -10.01 -16.47 6.80
N ASP A 98 -9.84 -17.34 7.79
CA ASP A 98 -8.55 -17.93 8.12
C ASP A 98 -8.25 -19.07 7.13
N GLY A 99 -7.58 -18.72 6.04
CA GLY A 99 -7.18 -19.64 4.99
C GLY A 99 -7.99 -19.50 3.70
N TYR A 100 -7.25 -19.50 2.59
CA TYR A 100 -7.77 -19.38 1.23
C TYR A 100 -6.93 -20.26 0.29
N ALA A 101 -7.51 -20.68 -0.83
CA ALA A 101 -6.71 -21.31 -1.86
C ALA A 101 -5.68 -20.30 -2.40
N ALA A 102 -4.45 -20.74 -2.69
CA ALA A 102 -3.37 -19.85 -3.11
C ALA A 102 -3.76 -18.96 -4.32
N ARG A 103 -4.61 -19.47 -5.21
CA ARG A 103 -5.17 -18.70 -6.34
C ARG A 103 -6.13 -17.59 -5.87
N GLU A 104 -7.05 -17.91 -4.96
CA GLU A 104 -8.02 -16.96 -4.42
C GLU A 104 -7.33 -15.80 -3.70
N GLY A 105 -6.29 -16.09 -2.90
CA GLY A 105 -5.49 -15.06 -2.24
C GLY A 105 -4.78 -14.13 -3.21
N ARG A 106 -4.23 -14.68 -4.31
CA ARG A 106 -3.61 -13.86 -5.37
C ARG A 106 -4.62 -12.94 -6.06
N GLU A 107 -5.78 -13.48 -6.43
CA GLU A 107 -6.85 -12.69 -7.08
C GLU A 107 -7.38 -11.60 -6.13
N ALA A 108 -7.56 -11.93 -4.84
CA ALA A 108 -7.96 -10.97 -3.81
C ALA A 108 -6.93 -9.85 -3.65
N LEU A 109 -5.65 -10.18 -3.44
CA LEU A 109 -4.58 -9.19 -3.28
C LEU A 109 -4.43 -8.29 -4.52
N GLN A 110 -4.63 -8.84 -5.71
CA GLN A 110 -4.65 -8.05 -6.94
C GLN A 110 -5.82 -7.07 -6.98
N ALA A 111 -7.03 -7.50 -6.58
CA ALA A 111 -8.20 -6.62 -6.52
C ALA A 111 -8.02 -5.48 -5.50
N LEU A 112 -7.49 -5.79 -4.32
CA LEU A 112 -7.22 -4.81 -3.26
C LEU A 112 -6.13 -3.81 -3.65
N THR A 113 -5.05 -4.30 -4.28
CA THR A 113 -3.97 -3.44 -4.78
C THR A 113 -4.50 -2.49 -5.86
N ARG A 114 -5.34 -2.98 -6.79
CA ARG A 114 -6.01 -2.11 -7.78
C ARG A 114 -6.92 -1.09 -7.10
N LEU A 115 -7.67 -1.46 -6.07
CA LEU A 115 -8.54 -0.52 -5.35
C LEU A 115 -7.71 0.61 -4.72
N LEU A 116 -6.56 0.29 -4.12
CA LEU A 116 -5.61 1.25 -3.56
C LEU A 116 -4.96 2.14 -4.64
N GLU A 117 -4.59 1.59 -5.80
CA GLU A 117 -3.97 2.33 -6.91
C GLU A 117 -4.93 3.34 -7.56
N ASN A 118 -6.23 3.02 -7.53
CA ASN A 118 -7.30 3.82 -8.12
C ASN A 118 -8.10 4.63 -7.09
N LEU A 119 -7.47 5.01 -5.97
CA LEU A 119 -8.08 5.97 -5.06
C LEU A 119 -8.30 7.33 -5.76
N PRO A 120 -9.36 8.08 -5.41
CA PRO A 120 -9.59 9.42 -5.94
C PRO A 120 -8.48 10.39 -5.56
N VAL A 121 -8.24 11.38 -6.43
CA VAL A 121 -7.35 12.50 -6.15
C VAL A 121 -7.80 13.19 -4.86
N TRP A 122 -6.84 13.69 -4.08
CA TRP A 122 -7.14 14.49 -2.90
C TRP A 122 -7.90 15.76 -3.30
N PRO A 123 -9.00 16.12 -2.61
CA PRO A 123 -9.78 17.30 -2.97
C PRO A 123 -8.95 18.57 -2.77
N THR A 124 -8.60 19.25 -3.85
CA THR A 124 -7.89 20.53 -3.80
C THR A 124 -8.83 21.64 -3.31
N SER A 125 -8.30 22.58 -2.53
CA SER A 125 -8.96 23.62 -1.72
C SER A 125 -9.96 24.58 -2.43
N GLY A 126 -10.37 24.33 -3.68
CA GLY A 126 -11.31 25.17 -4.43
C GLY A 126 -12.78 25.03 -4.02
N ASP A 127 -13.21 23.83 -3.61
CA ASP A 127 -14.59 23.59 -3.21
C ASP A 127 -14.72 23.42 -1.70
N ALA A 128 -15.17 24.49 -1.03
CA ALA A 128 -15.47 24.54 0.42
C ALA A 128 -16.37 23.39 0.91
N ASN A 129 -17.12 22.73 0.02
CA ASN A 129 -17.99 21.59 0.32
C ASN A 129 -17.30 20.21 0.23
N HIS A 130 -16.12 20.10 -0.39
CA HIS A 130 -15.44 18.81 -0.65
C HIS A 130 -14.11 18.61 0.07
N LEU A 131 -13.62 19.62 0.82
CA LEU A 131 -12.32 19.62 1.51
C LEU A 131 -12.09 18.46 2.51
N HIS A 132 -13.13 17.68 2.83
CA HIS A 132 -13.06 16.57 3.77
C HIS A 132 -13.81 15.31 3.35
N GLN A 133 -14.13 15.12 2.06
CA GLN A 133 -14.81 13.90 1.66
C GLN A 133 -13.82 12.71 1.69
N PRO A 134 -13.98 11.77 2.65
CA PRO A 134 -13.15 10.57 2.65
C PRO A 134 -13.49 9.74 1.41
N SER A 135 -12.50 9.04 0.89
CA SER A 135 -12.73 8.06 -0.16
C SER A 135 -13.48 6.87 0.43
N TYR A 136 -14.58 6.49 -0.21
CA TYR A 136 -15.32 5.30 0.20
C TYR A 136 -14.49 4.04 -0.03
N ASN A 137 -13.68 4.00 -1.09
CA ASN A 137 -12.76 2.91 -1.37
C ASN A 137 -11.66 2.78 -0.29
N ALA A 138 -11.06 3.91 0.12
CA ALA A 138 -10.06 3.99 1.19
C ALA A 138 -10.64 3.46 2.50
N ARG A 139 -11.80 3.99 2.91
CA ARG A 139 -12.51 3.56 4.11
C ARG A 139 -12.89 2.09 4.06
N TRP A 140 -13.39 1.61 2.92
CA TRP A 140 -13.73 0.20 2.75
C TRP A 140 -12.52 -0.71 2.94
N LEU A 141 -11.34 -0.33 2.43
CA LEU A 141 -10.10 -1.09 2.63
C LEU A 141 -9.75 -1.18 4.12
N GLU A 142 -9.81 -0.06 4.85
CA GLU A 142 -9.53 0.00 6.29
C GLU A 142 -10.53 -0.80 7.13
N ASP A 143 -11.82 -0.75 6.78
CA ASP A 143 -12.88 -1.47 7.50
C ASP A 143 -12.83 -3.00 7.29
N ASN A 144 -12.37 -3.46 6.12
CA ASN A 144 -12.45 -4.87 5.71
C ASN A 144 -11.13 -5.63 5.80
N LEU A 145 -9.99 -4.94 5.84
CA LEU A 145 -8.68 -5.56 6.01
C LEU A 145 -8.19 -5.30 7.43
N LYS A 146 -7.80 -6.38 8.12
CA LYS A 146 -7.13 -6.31 9.43
C LYS A 146 -5.70 -6.82 9.29
N GLU A 147 -4.78 -6.30 10.11
CA GLU A 147 -3.36 -6.72 10.08
C GLU A 147 -3.23 -8.23 10.34
N GLU A 148 -4.08 -8.77 11.21
CA GLU A 148 -4.13 -10.18 11.58
C GLU A 148 -4.83 -11.07 10.54
N SER A 149 -5.44 -10.50 9.50
CA SER A 149 -6.12 -11.30 8.48
C SER A 149 -5.12 -12.25 7.82
N GLY A 150 -5.51 -13.51 7.60
CA GLY A 150 -4.66 -14.48 6.91
C GLY A 150 -4.22 -14.03 5.51
N LEU A 151 -4.90 -13.03 4.93
CA LEU A 151 -4.57 -12.43 3.65
C LEU A 151 -3.33 -11.53 3.71
N LEU A 152 -3.15 -10.82 4.83
CA LEU A 152 -2.05 -9.88 5.06
C LEU A 152 -1.02 -10.38 6.04
N SER A 153 -1.28 -11.48 6.76
CA SER A 153 -0.28 -12.10 7.61
C SER A 153 0.97 -12.45 6.78
N SER A 154 2.11 -11.98 7.29
CA SER A 154 3.41 -12.45 6.85
C SER A 154 3.67 -13.77 7.58
N ASP A 155 4.24 -14.76 6.91
CA ASP A 155 4.80 -15.91 7.60
C ASP A 155 5.98 -15.40 8.46
N SER A 156 5.70 -15.12 9.72
CA SER A 156 6.70 -14.64 10.67
C SER A 156 7.82 -15.68 10.88
N SER A 157 7.54 -16.93 10.52
CA SER A 157 8.44 -18.08 10.50
C SER A 157 9.43 -18.09 9.33
N ASN A 158 9.16 -17.36 8.24
CA ASN A 158 10.06 -17.37 7.09
C ASN A 158 11.35 -16.64 7.45
N PRO A 159 12.52 -17.26 7.24
CA PRO A 159 13.80 -16.61 7.47
C PRO A 159 13.86 -15.32 6.66
N ILE A 160 14.57 -14.32 7.18
CA ILE A 160 14.90 -13.10 6.43
C ILE A 160 15.70 -13.54 5.21
N THR A 161 15.02 -13.75 4.09
CA THR A 161 15.66 -14.19 2.86
C THR A 161 16.41 -13.01 2.28
N ASN A 162 17.69 -13.23 2.04
CA ASN A 162 18.55 -12.29 1.34
C ASN A 162 17.91 -11.98 -0.03
N THR A 163 17.94 -10.72 -0.48
CA THR A 163 17.36 -10.24 -1.75
C THR A 163 17.84 -10.95 -3.04
N GLN A 164 18.67 -11.99 -2.93
CA GLN A 164 19.16 -12.81 -4.04
C GLN A 164 18.14 -13.85 -4.54
N GLU A 165 17.04 -14.12 -3.81
CA GLU A 165 15.91 -14.89 -4.33
C GLU A 165 14.98 -14.01 -5.20
N PRO A 166 14.29 -14.57 -6.23
CA PRO A 166 13.42 -13.77 -7.08
C PRO A 166 12.33 -13.07 -6.25
N TYR A 167 12.16 -11.77 -6.51
CA TYR A 167 11.20 -10.93 -5.78
C TYR A 167 9.81 -11.56 -5.76
N ASN A 168 9.32 -11.85 -4.56
CA ASN A 168 8.00 -12.41 -4.36
C ASN A 168 6.94 -11.29 -4.51
N LYS A 169 6.38 -11.17 -5.72
CA LYS A 169 5.34 -10.17 -6.05
C LYS A 169 4.13 -10.24 -5.12
N LEU A 170 3.79 -11.43 -4.61
CA LEU A 170 2.65 -11.60 -3.72
C LEU A 170 2.93 -10.99 -2.34
N GLU A 171 4.07 -11.32 -1.76
CA GLU A 171 4.50 -10.73 -0.48
C GLU A 171 4.76 -9.23 -0.63
N GLY A 172 5.24 -8.77 -1.79
CA GLY A 172 5.31 -7.36 -2.13
C GLY A 172 3.96 -6.65 -2.10
N ALA A 173 2.91 -7.26 -2.67
CA ALA A 173 1.56 -6.71 -2.62
C ALA A 173 1.01 -6.66 -1.19
N LYS A 174 1.25 -7.70 -0.38
CA LYS A 174 0.89 -7.69 1.04
C LYS A 174 1.63 -6.60 1.81
N ALA A 175 2.95 -6.48 1.61
CA ALA A 175 3.79 -5.47 2.26
C ALA A 175 3.31 -4.05 1.92
N ARG A 176 2.96 -3.80 0.65
CA ARG A 176 2.38 -2.52 0.24
C ARG A 176 1.04 -2.25 0.94
N LEU A 177 0.12 -3.21 0.95
CA LEU A 177 -1.18 -3.06 1.60
C LEU A 177 -1.00 -2.82 3.10
N ARG A 178 -0.16 -3.61 3.78
CA ARG A 178 0.17 -3.40 5.20
C ARG A 178 0.72 -2.01 5.44
N LEU A 179 1.71 -1.56 4.67
CA LEU A 179 2.26 -0.21 4.78
C LEU A 179 1.19 0.89 4.65
N CYS A 180 0.21 0.68 3.77
CA CYS A 180 -0.84 1.67 3.52
C CYS A 180 -1.96 1.67 4.57
N LEU A 181 -2.27 0.50 5.12
CA LEU A 181 -3.39 0.28 6.04
C LEU A 181 -2.97 0.34 7.51
N PHE A 182 -1.83 -0.28 7.83
CA PHE A 182 -1.33 -0.46 9.18
C PHE A 182 0.07 0.12 9.27
N SER A 183 0.19 1.25 9.95
CA SER A 183 1.49 1.64 10.45
C SER A 183 1.73 0.93 11.77
N SER A 184 2.95 0.44 12.00
CA SER A 184 3.43 -0.08 13.29
C SER A 184 3.57 1.02 14.36
N TYR A 185 2.75 2.06 14.25
CA TYR A 185 2.82 3.29 15.02
C TYR A 185 2.18 3.09 16.38
N LYS A 186 2.93 3.41 17.45
CA LYS A 186 2.37 3.52 18.80
C LYS A 186 1.32 4.63 18.75
N HIS A 187 0.03 4.31 18.84
CA HIS A 187 -1.04 5.30 18.91
C HIS A 187 -1.02 5.99 20.30
N ASN A 188 0.04 6.75 20.57
CA ASN A 188 0.29 7.43 21.85
C ASN A 188 -0.38 8.82 21.92
N ASP A 189 -1.21 9.17 20.93
CA ASP A 189 -1.85 10.49 20.86
C ASP A 189 -3.19 10.53 21.63
N GLU A 190 -3.73 9.38 22.05
CA GLU A 190 -4.83 9.33 23.02
C GLU A 190 -4.30 9.42 24.47
N PRO A 191 -4.66 10.45 25.24
CA PRO A 191 -4.22 10.59 26.62
C PRO A 191 -4.67 9.40 27.47
N GLY A 192 -3.73 8.61 27.99
CA GLY A 192 -4.01 7.51 28.92
C GLY A 192 -4.03 6.11 28.31
N TYR A 193 -3.77 5.96 27.00
CA TYR A 193 -3.50 4.67 26.40
C TYR A 193 -2.05 4.26 26.66
N PHE A 194 -1.85 3.12 27.31
CA PHE A 194 -0.55 2.49 27.52
C PHE A 194 -0.56 1.16 26.79
N LEU A 195 0.53 0.87 26.07
CA LEU A 195 0.72 -0.44 25.47
C LEU A 195 0.78 -1.52 26.54
N THR A 196 0.18 -2.66 26.26
CA THR A 196 0.40 -3.88 27.02
C THR A 196 1.83 -4.40 26.79
N ASP A 197 2.34 -5.19 27.73
CA ASP A 197 3.65 -5.84 27.58
C ASP A 197 3.72 -6.71 26.31
N GLU A 198 2.59 -7.30 25.91
CA GLU A 198 2.46 -8.09 24.68
C GLU A 198 2.63 -7.24 23.42
N GLU A 199 1.97 -6.08 23.36
CA GLU A 199 2.10 -5.14 22.23
C GLU A 199 3.51 -4.54 22.16
N GLU A 200 4.10 -4.17 23.30
CA GLU A 200 5.47 -3.66 23.34
C GLU A 200 6.49 -4.70 22.84
N SER A 201 6.33 -5.96 23.27
CA SER A 201 7.13 -7.09 22.80
C SER A 201 6.96 -7.31 21.30
N PHE A 202 5.72 -7.28 20.80
CA PHE A 202 5.40 -7.42 19.38
C PHE A 202 6.12 -6.35 18.53
N PHE A 203 5.99 -5.08 18.90
CA PHE A 203 6.64 -3.99 18.18
C PHE A 203 8.17 -4.07 18.26
N THR A 204 8.72 -4.44 19.40
CA THR A 204 10.17 -4.65 19.58
C THR A 204 10.68 -5.74 18.65
N HIS A 205 10.00 -6.89 18.60
CA HIS A 205 10.35 -7.99 17.71
C HIS A 205 10.25 -7.59 16.23
N LYS A 206 9.15 -6.92 15.84
CA LYS A 206 8.92 -6.41 14.48
C LYS A 206 10.02 -5.41 14.06
N ARG A 207 10.49 -4.58 14.99
CA ARG A 207 11.61 -3.64 14.77
C ARG A 207 12.91 -4.36 14.54
N ASN A 208 13.29 -5.27 15.44
CA ASN A 208 14.59 -5.94 15.37
C ASN A 208 14.69 -6.79 14.10
N ARG A 209 13.60 -7.47 13.71
CA ARG A 209 13.52 -8.14 12.40
C ARG A 209 13.73 -7.17 11.23
N SER A 210 13.09 -6.00 11.28
CA SER A 210 13.24 -4.99 10.23
C SER A 210 14.63 -4.38 10.19
N ARG A 211 15.29 -4.21 11.34
CA ARG A 211 16.69 -3.78 11.44
C ARG A 211 17.65 -4.80 10.85
N CYS A 212 17.44 -6.09 11.12
CA CYS A 212 18.23 -7.14 10.47
C CYS A 212 18.17 -7.00 8.96
N PHE A 213 16.97 -6.82 8.39
CA PHE A 213 16.83 -6.61 6.95
C PHE A 213 17.50 -5.32 6.46
N VAL A 214 17.25 -4.19 7.14
CA VAL A 214 17.71 -2.86 6.72
C VAL A 214 19.23 -2.72 6.81
N TYR A 215 19.87 -3.33 7.80
CA TYR A 215 21.31 -3.22 8.03
C TYR A 215 22.14 -4.38 7.48
N ASP A 216 21.50 -5.39 6.90
CA ASP A 216 22.18 -6.41 6.12
C ASP A 216 22.67 -5.81 4.80
N LEU A 217 24.00 -5.64 4.68
CA LEU A 217 24.64 -5.03 3.51
C LEU A 217 24.42 -5.84 2.23
N ARG A 218 24.08 -7.13 2.33
CA ARG A 218 23.81 -7.98 1.17
C ARG A 218 22.52 -7.56 0.43
N ASN A 219 21.64 -6.82 1.10
CA ASN A 219 20.42 -6.26 0.52
C ASN A 219 20.65 -5.01 -0.34
N TYR A 220 21.90 -4.52 -0.46
CA TYR A 220 22.24 -3.35 -1.25
C TYR A 220 23.33 -3.71 -2.25
N SER A 221 23.04 -3.49 -3.52
CA SER A 221 23.96 -3.80 -4.62
C SER A 221 23.77 -2.82 -5.78
N GLU A 222 24.68 -2.87 -6.75
CA GLU A 222 24.51 -2.09 -7.98
C GLU A 222 23.21 -2.45 -8.72
N LYS A 223 22.80 -3.73 -8.68
CA LYS A 223 21.59 -4.22 -9.38
C LYS A 223 20.30 -3.59 -8.89
N ASN A 224 20.22 -3.23 -7.60
CA ASN A 224 19.08 -2.53 -7.01
C ASN A 224 19.38 -1.05 -6.73
N ARG A 225 20.45 -0.51 -7.32
CA ARG A 225 20.88 0.88 -7.14
C ARG A 225 21.05 1.28 -5.68
N TRP A 226 21.46 0.34 -4.84
CA TRP A 226 21.64 0.54 -3.40
C TRP A 226 20.37 1.04 -2.69
N GLY A 227 19.19 0.65 -3.19
CA GLY A 227 17.91 1.09 -2.66
C GLY A 227 16.82 0.03 -2.72
N PRO A 228 15.58 0.38 -2.35
CA PRO A 228 14.44 -0.54 -2.29
C PRO A 228 13.85 -0.80 -3.68
N PHE A 229 14.71 -1.22 -4.61
CA PHE A 229 14.35 -1.54 -5.99
C PHE A 229 14.58 -3.03 -6.27
N THR A 230 13.78 -3.60 -7.15
CA THR A 230 14.06 -4.90 -7.74
C THR A 230 15.08 -4.75 -8.88
N THR A 231 15.62 -5.86 -9.37
CA THR A 231 16.50 -5.88 -10.55
C THR A 231 15.84 -5.32 -11.81
N ASP A 232 14.51 -5.33 -11.84
CA ASP A 232 13.69 -4.84 -12.95
C ASP A 232 13.36 -3.34 -12.82
N ASN A 233 14.01 -2.63 -11.88
CA ASN A 233 13.73 -1.24 -11.50
C ASN A 233 12.29 -0.98 -11.01
N CYS A 234 11.60 -2.00 -10.52
CA CYS A 234 10.33 -1.82 -9.81
C CYS A 234 10.58 -1.58 -8.32
N VAL A 235 9.61 -1.00 -7.61
CA VAL A 235 9.68 -0.84 -6.15
C VAL A 235 9.63 -2.21 -5.46
N ASN A 236 10.58 -2.46 -4.55
CA ASN A 236 10.58 -3.60 -3.65
C ASN A 236 9.83 -3.22 -2.37
N TRP A 237 8.53 -3.51 -2.34
CA TRP A 237 7.65 -3.13 -1.22
C TRP A 237 7.98 -3.85 0.10
N ILE A 238 8.63 -5.02 0.06
CA ILE A 238 9.13 -5.72 1.27
C ILE A 238 10.26 -4.91 1.90
N HIS A 239 11.19 -4.41 1.09
CA HIS A 239 12.26 -3.52 1.56
C HIS A 239 11.70 -2.22 2.10
N VAL A 240 10.76 -1.59 1.39
CA VAL A 240 10.08 -0.36 1.86
C VAL A 240 9.40 -0.59 3.21
N GLU A 241 8.70 -1.70 3.40
CA GLU A 241 8.06 -2.05 4.68
C GLU A 241 9.07 -2.11 5.82
N HIS A 242 10.20 -2.79 5.64
CA HIS A 242 11.24 -2.86 6.67
C HIS A 242 11.86 -1.48 6.97
N LEU A 243 12.12 -0.66 5.95
CA LEU A 243 12.61 0.72 6.13
C LEU A 243 11.61 1.55 6.95
N MET A 244 10.34 1.52 6.57
CA MET A 244 9.30 2.31 7.21
C MET A 244 9.01 1.84 8.64
N ASN A 245 9.05 0.54 8.90
CA ASN A 245 8.97 -0.01 10.26
C ASN A 245 10.07 0.58 11.16
N VAL A 246 11.33 0.58 10.71
CA VAL A 246 12.44 1.18 11.49
C VAL A 246 12.20 2.67 11.70
N VAL A 247 11.86 3.42 10.64
CA VAL A 247 11.62 4.87 10.73
C VAL A 247 10.50 5.19 11.71
N TRP A 248 9.32 4.58 11.58
CA TRP A 248 8.19 4.87 12.46
C TRP A 248 8.47 4.53 13.92
N MET A 249 9.09 3.39 14.20
CA MET A 249 9.41 3.00 15.57
C MET A 249 10.48 3.91 16.20
N ASN A 250 11.41 4.43 15.41
CA ASN A 250 12.34 5.46 15.87
C ASN A 250 11.65 6.77 16.23
N LEU A 251 10.66 7.19 15.44
CA LEU A 251 9.88 8.39 15.72
C LEU A 251 8.98 8.24 16.96
N CYS A 252 8.60 7.01 17.30
CA CYS A 252 7.85 6.71 18.52
C CYS A 252 8.73 6.84 19.77
N ASP A 253 9.98 6.38 19.71
CA ASP A 253 10.90 6.42 20.85
C ASP A 253 11.64 7.76 20.98
N SER A 254 11.53 8.63 19.97
CA SER A 254 12.16 9.95 20.01
C SER A 254 11.46 10.85 21.04
N PRO A 255 12.17 11.39 22.05
CA PRO A 255 11.60 12.32 23.02
C PRO A 255 11.22 13.67 22.41
N LEU A 256 11.54 13.89 21.12
CA LEU A 256 11.16 15.06 20.35
C LEU A 256 9.69 14.91 19.90
N LEU A 257 8.75 15.08 20.84
CA LEU A 257 7.29 15.07 20.64
C LEU A 257 6.75 16.12 19.64
N ARG A 258 7.60 16.80 18.87
CA ARG A 258 7.26 17.93 17.98
C ARG A 258 7.69 17.74 16.53
N MET A 259 8.08 16.53 16.14
CA MET A 259 8.51 16.25 14.77
C MET A 259 7.29 15.97 13.88
N PRO A 260 7.19 16.52 12.66
CA PRO A 260 6.07 16.26 11.76
C PRO A 260 6.05 14.79 11.35
N ARG A 261 5.11 14.01 11.87
CA ARG A 261 5.01 12.58 11.60
C ARG A 261 4.37 12.33 10.23
N PRO A 262 4.84 11.33 9.45
CA PRO A 262 4.14 10.92 8.24
C PRO A 262 2.69 10.56 8.58
N LYS A 263 1.73 11.08 7.81
CA LYS A 263 0.33 10.68 7.95
C LYS A 263 0.20 9.19 7.62
N ILE A 264 -0.70 8.53 8.33
CA ILE A 264 -0.98 7.10 8.22
C ILE A 264 -2.36 6.93 7.60
N GLY A 265 -2.64 5.74 7.08
CA GLY A 265 -3.94 5.38 6.53
C GLY A 265 -4.01 5.61 5.03
N THR A 266 -4.98 4.96 4.42
CA THR A 266 -5.17 4.87 2.97
C THR A 266 -5.42 6.23 2.32
N GLU A 267 -6.04 7.16 3.06
CA GLU A 267 -6.22 8.55 2.64
C GLU A 267 -4.90 9.26 2.31
N SER A 268 -3.81 8.92 3.01
CA SER A 268 -2.49 9.52 2.78
C SER A 268 -1.86 9.06 1.46
N PHE A 269 -2.37 7.98 0.85
CA PHE A 269 -1.90 7.43 -0.42
C PHE A 269 -2.69 7.92 -1.63
N ARG A 270 -3.68 8.80 -1.42
CA ARG A 270 -4.37 9.47 -2.51
C ARG A 270 -3.40 10.36 -3.29
N PRO A 271 -3.52 10.44 -4.63
CA PRO A 271 -2.76 11.42 -5.40
C PRO A 271 -2.97 12.84 -4.86
N HIS A 272 -1.91 13.64 -4.81
CA HIS A 272 -1.93 15.03 -4.32
C HIS A 272 -2.31 15.20 -2.83
N SER A 273 -2.15 14.15 -2.01
CA SER A 273 -2.37 14.21 -0.55
C SER A 273 -1.33 15.06 0.19
N SER A 274 -0.14 15.23 -0.39
CA SER A 274 0.89 16.15 0.07
C SER A 274 0.50 17.58 -0.29
N GLY A 275 -0.33 18.21 0.54
CA GLY A 275 -0.88 19.54 0.25
C GLY A 275 0.17 20.56 -0.20
N GLY A 276 -0.22 21.44 -1.12
CA GLY A 276 0.66 22.42 -1.75
C GLY A 276 0.07 22.87 -3.09
N ALA A 277 0.67 23.88 -3.71
CA ALA A 277 0.40 24.16 -5.12
C ALA A 277 1.29 23.23 -5.96
N HIS A 278 0.70 22.49 -6.88
CA HIS A 278 1.42 21.58 -7.78
C HIS A 278 1.46 22.17 -9.18
N SER A 279 2.61 22.09 -9.84
CA SER A 279 2.69 22.39 -11.26
C SER A 279 2.07 21.23 -12.06
N PRO A 280 1.52 21.48 -13.27
CA PRO A 280 1.06 20.39 -14.13
C PRO A 280 2.15 19.40 -14.53
N GLU A 281 3.42 19.81 -14.43
CA GLU A 281 4.59 18.96 -14.69
C GLU A 281 4.92 18.06 -13.48
N ASP A 282 4.52 18.47 -12.28
CA ASP A 282 4.64 17.73 -11.03
C ASP A 282 3.40 16.87 -10.75
N TRP A 283 3.19 15.88 -11.63
CA TRP A 283 2.05 14.94 -11.51
C TRP A 283 1.99 14.23 -10.15
N ALA A 284 3.13 14.06 -9.49
CA ALA A 284 3.26 13.37 -8.20
C ALA A 284 3.20 14.32 -6.99
N GLY A 285 3.25 15.64 -7.21
CA GLY A 285 3.27 16.64 -6.15
C GLY A 285 4.52 16.60 -5.27
N VAL A 286 5.70 16.26 -5.84
CA VAL A 286 6.97 16.08 -5.12
C VAL A 286 7.77 17.37 -4.94
N GLU A 287 7.46 18.46 -5.62
CA GLU A 287 8.16 19.73 -5.42
C GLU A 287 7.80 20.37 -4.08
N GLY A 288 8.76 21.06 -3.47
CA GLY A 288 8.54 21.83 -2.24
C GLY A 288 9.45 21.43 -1.09
N PHE A 289 9.03 21.79 0.11
CA PHE A 289 9.80 21.57 1.34
C PHE A 289 9.36 20.29 2.03
N TRP A 290 10.29 19.37 2.18
CA TRP A 290 10.07 18.05 2.74
C TRP A 290 10.85 17.84 4.03
N SER A 291 10.20 17.18 4.98
CA SER A 291 10.84 16.63 6.17
C SER A 291 11.45 15.26 5.85
N ARG A 292 12.78 15.20 5.77
CA ARG A 292 13.53 13.97 5.54
C ARG A 292 14.03 13.40 6.87
N TYR A 293 13.56 12.20 7.18
CA TYR A 293 14.09 11.41 8.29
C TYR A 293 15.30 10.58 7.85
N VAL A 294 16.36 10.62 8.65
CA VAL A 294 17.57 9.81 8.47
C VAL A 294 17.79 9.01 9.74
N CYS A 295 17.67 7.68 9.61
CA CYS A 295 17.93 6.72 10.68
C CYS A 295 19.20 5.95 10.36
N PHE A 296 20.15 5.88 11.29
CA PHE A 296 21.40 5.17 11.07
C PHE A 296 21.97 4.56 12.35
N MET A 297 22.68 3.45 12.16
CA MET A 297 23.48 2.76 13.16
C MET A 297 24.95 3.23 13.05
N ASP A 298 25.71 3.19 14.15
CA ASP A 298 27.15 3.50 14.14
C ASP A 298 27.89 2.58 13.16
N TYR A 299 28.93 3.08 12.49
CA TYR A 299 29.68 2.30 11.50
C TYR A 299 30.37 1.07 12.12
N ARG A 300 30.77 1.13 13.39
CA ARG A 300 31.37 -0.01 14.10
C ARG A 300 30.31 -1.08 14.35
N ASP A 301 29.13 -0.67 14.81
CA ASP A 301 28.01 -1.60 15.03
C ASP A 301 27.57 -2.23 13.70
N LEU A 302 27.52 -1.45 12.61
CA LEU A 302 27.23 -1.95 11.26
C LEU A 302 28.25 -3.00 10.80
N PHE A 303 29.54 -2.72 11.00
CA PHE A 303 30.60 -3.66 10.66
C PHE A 303 30.52 -4.92 11.52
N SER A 304 30.33 -4.77 12.83
CA SER A 304 30.21 -5.89 13.75
C SER A 304 29.00 -6.76 13.43
N PHE A 305 27.84 -6.17 13.15
CA PHE A 305 26.63 -6.88 12.74
C PHE A 305 26.82 -7.70 11.47
N ASN A 306 27.47 -7.15 10.45
CA ASN A 306 27.61 -7.81 9.14
C ASN A 306 28.74 -8.83 9.08
N TYR A 307 29.81 -8.67 9.87
CA TYR A 307 31.04 -9.45 9.70
C TYR A 307 31.56 -10.16 10.95
N GLN A 308 31.13 -9.75 12.15
CA GLN A 308 31.67 -10.27 13.41
C GLN A 308 30.62 -10.97 14.30
N HIS A 309 29.33 -10.71 14.07
CA HIS A 309 28.26 -11.32 14.85
C HIS A 309 28.14 -12.81 14.55
N GLU A 310 28.20 -13.65 15.59
CA GLU A 310 28.18 -15.11 15.44
C GLU A 310 26.87 -15.62 14.81
N GLY A 311 25.75 -14.96 15.09
CA GLY A 311 24.45 -15.25 14.47
C GLY A 311 24.29 -14.73 13.03
N GLY A 312 25.26 -13.96 12.54
CA GLY A 312 25.25 -13.32 11.22
C GLY A 312 24.22 -12.19 11.07
N PRO A 313 24.16 -11.54 9.89
CA PRO A 313 23.32 -10.36 9.62
C PRO A 313 21.81 -10.63 9.54
N THR A 314 21.34 -11.74 10.09
CA THR A 314 19.92 -12.12 10.17
C THR A 314 19.45 -12.36 11.60
N ASP A 315 20.35 -12.32 12.57
CA ASP A 315 20.04 -12.59 13.97
C ASP A 315 19.58 -11.31 14.70
N PRO A 316 18.33 -11.26 15.20
CA PRO A 316 17.80 -10.09 15.91
C PRO A 316 18.45 -9.84 17.27
N SER A 317 19.15 -10.82 17.85
CA SER A 317 19.74 -10.71 19.19
C SER A 317 20.78 -9.56 19.29
N PHE A 318 21.41 -9.20 18.17
CA PHE A 318 22.34 -8.06 18.09
C PHE A 318 21.68 -6.75 18.56
N PHE A 319 20.39 -6.56 18.22
CA PHE A 319 19.64 -5.34 18.54
C PHE A 319 19.00 -5.37 19.94
N GLU A 320 19.13 -6.47 20.68
CA GLU A 320 18.66 -6.60 22.05
C GLU A 320 19.70 -6.11 23.07
N ASP A 321 20.94 -5.88 22.64
CA ASP A 321 21.97 -5.28 23.50
C ASP A 321 21.55 -3.87 23.94
N ARG A 322 21.56 -3.63 25.25
CA ARG A 322 21.29 -2.33 25.86
C ARG A 322 22.26 -1.24 25.42
N SER A 323 23.46 -1.63 24.99
CA SER A 323 24.50 -0.74 24.47
C SER A 323 24.19 -0.21 23.07
N PHE A 324 23.41 -0.97 22.29
CA PHE A 324 23.02 -0.58 20.93
C PHE A 324 22.26 0.74 20.94
N ARG A 325 22.64 1.61 20.00
CA ARG A 325 22.00 2.92 19.80
C ARG A 325 21.85 3.18 18.32
N GLU A 326 20.65 3.61 17.96
CA GLU A 326 20.33 4.07 16.62
C GLU A 326 20.04 5.56 16.67
N ALA A 327 20.64 6.32 15.76
CA ALA A 327 20.44 7.75 15.67
C ALA A 327 19.31 8.07 14.69
N THR A 328 18.47 9.05 15.04
CA THR A 328 17.49 9.64 14.13
C THR A 328 17.72 11.13 14.01
N ARG A 329 17.70 11.62 12.77
CA ARG A 329 17.83 13.03 12.42
C ARG A 329 16.70 13.42 11.49
N LEU A 330 16.20 14.63 11.66
CA LEU A 330 15.31 15.28 10.70
C LEU A 330 16.09 16.36 9.99
N LEU A 331 15.96 16.36 8.67
CA LEU A 331 16.52 17.35 7.79
C LEU A 331 15.38 17.95 7.00
N GLU A 332 15.43 19.24 6.74
CA GLU A 332 14.58 19.86 5.74
C GLU A 332 15.27 19.74 4.38
N VAL A 333 14.53 19.30 3.36
CA VAL A 333 15.03 19.17 2.00
C VAL A 333 14.07 19.90 1.07
N LYS A 334 14.61 20.75 0.21
CA LYS A 334 13.86 21.34 -0.89
C LYS A 334 14.01 20.45 -2.12
N LEU A 335 12.89 19.95 -2.65
CA LEU A 335 12.85 19.21 -3.90
C LEU A 335 12.33 20.14 -5.00
N GLU A 336 13.03 20.11 -6.14
CA GLU A 336 12.68 20.86 -7.36
C GLU A 336 12.80 19.88 -8.53
N LEU A 337 11.86 19.92 -9.46
CA LEU A 337 11.94 19.17 -10.69
C LEU A 337 13.01 19.80 -11.57
N THR A 338 13.87 18.94 -12.13
CA THR A 338 14.91 19.35 -13.05
C THR A 338 14.62 18.78 -14.43
N ASP A 339 14.86 19.57 -15.47
CA ASP A 339 14.81 19.09 -16.85
C ASP A 339 15.74 17.87 -17.02
N PRO A 340 15.26 16.75 -17.61
CA PRO A 340 16.09 15.57 -17.85
C PRO A 340 17.40 15.86 -18.59
N SER A 341 17.45 16.88 -19.45
CA SER A 341 18.66 17.30 -20.16
C SER A 341 19.79 17.77 -19.25
N ILE A 342 19.49 18.20 -18.02
CA ILE A 342 20.48 18.56 -17.00
C ILE A 342 21.20 17.30 -16.50
N LEU A 343 20.53 16.14 -16.47
CA LEU A 343 21.12 14.86 -16.06
C LEU A 343 22.09 14.31 -17.11
N ASP A 344 21.89 14.60 -18.40
CA ASP A 344 22.82 14.21 -19.46
C ASP A 344 24.21 14.86 -19.30
N GLY A 345 24.28 16.02 -18.64
CA GLY A 345 25.54 16.67 -18.25
C GLY A 345 26.15 16.11 -16.95
N LEU A 346 25.33 15.49 -16.09
CA LEU A 346 25.73 14.90 -14.83
C LEU A 346 26.02 13.41 -15.02
N SER A 347 27.13 13.10 -15.69
CA SER A 347 27.65 11.72 -15.66
C SER A 347 27.85 11.29 -14.20
N PHE A 348 27.01 10.38 -13.71
CA PHE A 348 27.26 9.66 -12.48
C PHE A 348 28.57 8.90 -12.70
N ARG A 349 29.68 9.47 -12.24
CA ARG A 349 30.94 8.73 -12.20
C ARG A 349 30.70 7.56 -11.26
N PRO A 350 30.77 6.30 -11.73
CA PRO A 350 30.77 5.18 -10.81
C PRO A 350 31.93 5.41 -9.81
N PRO A 351 31.75 5.09 -8.52
CA PRO A 351 32.83 5.18 -7.56
C PRO A 351 34.03 4.41 -8.14
N LYS A 352 35.18 5.08 -8.21
CA LYS A 352 36.41 4.44 -8.71
C LYS A 352 36.65 3.21 -7.84
N ALA A 353 36.65 2.04 -8.47
CA ALA A 353 37.14 0.83 -7.83
C ALA A 353 38.61 1.08 -7.43
N SER A 354 38.85 1.09 -6.12
CA SER A 354 40.19 1.12 -5.52
C SER A 354 40.68 -0.28 -5.27
#